data_AF-A0AA39HKR3-F1
#
_entry.id   AF-A0AA39HKR3-F1
#
_cell.length_a   1.000
_cell.length_b   1.000
_cell.length_c   1.000
_cell.angle_alpha   90.00
_cell.angle_beta   90.00
_cell.angle_gamma   90.00
#
_symmetry.space_group_name_H-M   'P 1'
#
loop_
_entity.id
_entity.type
_entity.pdbx_description
1 polymer ?
#
loop_
_entity_poly.entity_id
_entity_poly.type
_entity_poly.pdbx_seq_one_letter_code
_entity_poly.pdbx_strand_id
1 'polypeptide(L)'
;MASSTAFFGIQQRHLLKALIGAAAAGGSAYALFPQEAQMKSAKSGGSQKAPAKCVVDPEVVKSIERAFEKLNGPEGAKCNSLLKKHLTKEVIEKLKCRKTKLGATLYDCIRSGVHNLDAGVGVYAPDAESYKVFAELFDKIIEEYHGFNSKQKQPPDFPPLDPKGKYIKSTRIRCGRSLAGYPFNPLLKAEDYEAMEGKVKKALESVSDKELKGVYYPLTGMTKETQKKLIADHFLFKEGDRHLQQANACNFWPQGRGIFHNNNKTFLIWVNEEDHMRIISMQEGSDVGAVLDRLVRGIKAVESKVPFSRDDRLGWLTFCPTNLGSTVRASVHIKLPLVSARKDFKQICDKLNLQVRGIHGEHSESEGGVYDISNKARLGISEYQAVKQMYDGVKKLIEMEKEMEKKK
;
A
#
# COMPACT_ATOMS: atom_id res chain seq x y z
N MET A 1 4.32 4.91 -27.98
CA MET A 1 5.69 4.49 -27.57
C MET A 1 5.57 3.68 -26.30
N ALA A 2 6.13 2.47 -26.35
CA ALA A 2 5.80 1.36 -25.46
C ALA A 2 6.72 1.25 -24.23
N SER A 3 6.23 0.46 -23.28
CA SER A 3 6.96 -0.32 -22.27
C SER A 3 7.11 0.27 -20.86
N SER A 4 6.24 -0.17 -19.96
CA SER A 4 6.58 -0.55 -18.58
C SER A 4 5.43 -1.35 -17.97
N THR A 5 5.35 -2.64 -18.30
CA THR A 5 4.43 -3.62 -17.68
C THR A 5 5.23 -4.76 -17.07
N ALA A 6 5.67 -4.56 -15.84
CA ALA A 6 6.04 -5.62 -14.89
C ALA A 6 6.22 -4.94 -13.52
N PHE A 7 5.23 -5.02 -12.64
CA PHE A 7 5.30 -4.84 -11.16
C PHE A 7 3.88 -4.59 -10.62
N PHE A 8 2.99 -5.58 -10.66
CA PHE A 8 1.68 -5.53 -9.99
C PHE A 8 1.29 -6.92 -9.48
N GLY A 9 2.11 -7.47 -8.58
CA GLY A 9 1.94 -8.81 -8.01
C GLY A 9 2.08 -8.89 -6.49
N ILE A 10 1.97 -7.77 -5.74
CA ILE A 10 2.18 -7.76 -4.28
C ILE A 10 1.14 -6.89 -3.54
N GLN A 11 -0.15 -6.99 -3.89
CA GLN A 11 -1.21 -6.28 -3.14
C GLN A 11 -2.44 -7.10 -2.71
N GLN A 12 -2.37 -8.44 -2.70
CA GLN A 12 -3.46 -9.29 -2.17
C GLN A 12 -3.01 -10.26 -1.07
N ARG A 13 -2.45 -9.75 0.04
CA ARG A 13 -2.22 -10.56 1.27
C ARG A 13 -2.98 -10.09 2.52
N HIS A 14 -3.88 -9.11 2.43
CA HIS A 14 -4.58 -8.58 3.61
C HIS A 14 -6.03 -9.02 3.81
N LEU A 15 -6.56 -9.97 3.04
CA LEU A 15 -7.95 -10.45 3.20
C LEU A 15 -8.12 -11.91 3.65
N LEU A 16 -7.05 -12.69 3.84
CA LEU A 16 -7.15 -14.12 4.19
C LEU A 16 -6.69 -14.48 5.61
N LYS A 17 -6.67 -13.53 6.55
CA LYS A 17 -6.36 -13.81 7.98
C LYS A 17 -7.56 -13.68 8.93
N ALA A 18 -8.77 -13.50 8.42
CA ALA A 18 -9.97 -13.29 9.25
C ALA A 18 -10.90 -14.52 9.35
N LEU A 19 -10.50 -15.73 8.92
CA LEU A 19 -11.40 -16.90 8.93
C LEU A 19 -10.85 -18.22 9.49
N ILE A 20 -9.65 -18.26 10.09
CA ILE A 20 -9.21 -19.46 10.84
C ILE A 20 -8.51 -19.02 12.12
N GLY A 21 -9.17 -19.23 13.25
CA GLY A 21 -8.63 -19.03 14.58
C GLY A 21 -7.79 -20.21 15.05
N ALA A 22 -6.73 -19.86 15.81
CA ALA A 22 -6.06 -20.61 16.87
C ALA A 22 -5.84 -22.13 16.73
N ALA A 23 -4.56 -22.54 16.58
CA ALA A 23 -3.87 -23.41 17.54
C ALA A 23 -2.42 -23.67 17.10
N ALA A 24 -1.59 -23.97 18.10
CA ALA A 24 -0.21 -24.48 18.07
C ALA A 24 0.94 -23.44 18.04
N ALA A 25 1.72 -23.58 19.11
CA ALA A 25 2.85 -22.78 19.53
C ALA A 25 4.13 -23.06 18.74
N GLY A 26 5.10 -22.14 18.88
CA GLY A 26 6.52 -22.46 18.82
C GLY A 26 7.20 -22.12 17.48
N GLY A 27 8.02 -21.07 17.53
CA GLY A 27 9.28 -21.02 16.78
C GLY A 27 9.22 -20.60 15.30
N SER A 28 9.98 -19.54 15.00
CA SER A 28 10.50 -19.19 13.68
C SER A 28 9.47 -18.84 12.59
N ALA A 29 9.15 -17.54 12.48
CA ALA A 29 8.47 -17.00 11.31
C ALA A 29 9.48 -16.39 10.33
N TYR A 30 10.09 -17.24 9.51
CA TYR A 30 10.62 -16.86 8.20
C TYR A 30 9.44 -16.75 7.20
N ALA A 31 9.25 -15.58 6.59
CA ALA A 31 8.69 -15.36 5.25
C ALA A 31 8.83 -13.86 4.94
N LEU A 32 9.50 -13.43 3.87
CA LEU A 32 9.10 -13.62 2.46
C LEU A 32 10.36 -13.77 1.56
N PHE A 33 10.52 -14.93 0.92
CA PHE A 33 11.60 -15.31 -0.02
C PHE A 33 11.07 -15.41 -1.48
N PRO A 34 11.89 -15.70 -2.53
CA PRO A 34 13.36 -15.57 -2.72
C PRO A 34 13.79 -14.84 -4.03
N GLN A 35 15.12 -14.78 -4.22
CA GLN A 35 15.92 -14.22 -5.32
C GLN A 35 15.57 -14.71 -6.74
N GLU A 36 15.70 -13.82 -7.74
CA GLU A 36 15.87 -14.20 -9.15
C GLU A 36 17.24 -13.76 -9.69
N ALA A 37 17.90 -14.72 -10.34
CA ALA A 37 19.16 -14.58 -11.05
C ALA A 37 18.95 -14.03 -12.47
N GLN A 38 19.98 -13.34 -12.96
CA GLN A 38 20.05 -12.71 -14.29
C GLN A 38 19.90 -13.72 -15.44
N MET A 39 19.19 -13.35 -16.51
CA MET A 39 19.33 -14.00 -17.82
C MET A 39 19.33 -12.97 -18.97
N LYS A 40 20.30 -13.15 -19.86
CA LYS A 40 20.68 -12.26 -20.97
C LYS A 40 19.71 -12.33 -22.15
N SER A 41 19.62 -11.22 -22.89
CA SER A 41 18.83 -11.06 -24.12
C SER A 41 19.34 -11.91 -25.28
N ALA A 42 18.43 -12.52 -26.05
CA ALA A 42 18.68 -12.98 -27.42
C ALA A 42 17.54 -12.53 -28.35
N LYS A 43 17.93 -12.13 -29.56
CA LYS A 43 17.18 -11.36 -30.56
C LYS A 43 16.02 -12.14 -31.20
N SER A 44 15.01 -11.38 -31.61
CA SER A 44 13.83 -11.78 -32.38
C SER A 44 14.15 -12.16 -33.83
N GLY A 45 13.65 -13.31 -34.27
CA GLY A 45 13.49 -13.66 -35.68
C GLY A 45 12.10 -14.27 -35.87
N GLY A 46 11.25 -13.63 -36.69
CA GLY A 46 9.92 -14.11 -37.00
C GLY A 46 9.95 -15.22 -38.05
N SER A 47 9.20 -16.29 -37.80
CA SER A 47 8.71 -17.18 -38.85
C SER A 47 7.34 -17.74 -38.46
N GLN A 48 6.45 -17.81 -39.44
CA GLN A 48 5.09 -18.35 -39.33
C GLN A 48 5.17 -19.83 -38.87
N LYS A 49 4.46 -20.19 -37.78
CA LYS A 49 4.53 -21.53 -37.17
C LYS A 49 3.39 -22.43 -37.64
N ALA A 50 3.78 -23.64 -38.09
CA ALA A 50 2.94 -24.84 -38.15
C ALA A 50 2.23 -25.13 -36.80
N PRO A 51 1.13 -25.92 -36.77
CA PRO A 51 0.42 -26.23 -35.53
C PRO A 51 1.39 -26.84 -34.50
N ALA A 52 1.53 -26.18 -33.37
CA ALA A 52 2.49 -26.57 -32.34
C ALA A 52 2.14 -27.96 -31.77
N LYS A 53 3.13 -28.86 -31.75
CA LYS A 53 3.04 -30.18 -31.10
C LYS A 53 2.53 -30.01 -29.67
N CYS A 54 1.50 -30.76 -29.28
CA CYS A 54 0.93 -30.74 -27.94
C CYS A 54 2.04 -30.98 -26.90
N VAL A 55 2.20 -30.04 -25.95
CA VAL A 55 3.27 -30.08 -24.94
C VAL A 55 2.83 -30.68 -23.61
N VAL A 56 1.57 -31.11 -23.53
CA VAL A 56 0.94 -31.75 -22.37
C VAL A 56 0.98 -33.26 -22.58
N ASP A 57 1.18 -34.01 -21.50
CA ASP A 57 1.16 -35.47 -21.51
C ASP A 57 -0.19 -35.98 -22.10
N PRO A 58 -0.18 -36.91 -23.08
CA PRO A 58 -1.39 -37.47 -23.67
C PRO A 58 -2.40 -38.01 -22.65
N GLU A 59 -1.95 -38.57 -21.52
CA GLU A 59 -2.85 -39.09 -20.48
C GLU A 59 -3.52 -37.96 -19.70
N VAL A 60 -2.85 -36.82 -19.54
CA VAL A 60 -3.46 -35.61 -18.96
C VAL A 60 -4.49 -35.04 -19.92
N VAL A 61 -4.22 -35.03 -21.24
CA VAL A 61 -5.20 -34.62 -22.26
C VAL A 61 -6.45 -35.50 -22.20
N LYS A 62 -6.29 -36.83 -22.15
CA LYS A 62 -7.41 -37.76 -21.95
C LYS A 62 -8.16 -37.51 -20.65
N SER A 63 -7.45 -37.14 -19.58
CA SER A 63 -8.09 -36.82 -18.29
C SER A 63 -8.94 -35.56 -18.36
N ILE A 64 -8.55 -34.56 -19.17
CA ILE A 64 -9.37 -33.36 -19.46
C ILE A 64 -10.63 -33.75 -20.25
N GLU A 65 -10.50 -34.61 -21.27
CA GLU A 65 -11.63 -35.08 -22.07
C GLU A 65 -12.62 -35.88 -21.22
N ARG A 66 -12.13 -36.82 -20.41
CA ARG A 66 -12.95 -37.56 -19.42
C ARG A 66 -13.62 -36.65 -18.40
N ALA A 67 -12.93 -35.61 -17.94
CA ALA A 67 -13.50 -34.62 -17.03
C ALA A 67 -14.72 -33.91 -17.65
N PHE A 68 -14.62 -33.52 -18.92
CA PHE A 68 -15.73 -32.91 -19.65
C PHE A 68 -16.91 -33.87 -19.85
N GLU A 69 -16.63 -35.12 -20.22
CA GLU A 69 -17.65 -36.16 -20.34
C GLU A 69 -18.35 -36.40 -19.00
N LYS A 70 -17.61 -36.48 -17.89
CA LYS A 70 -18.19 -36.64 -16.56
C LYS A 70 -19.09 -35.47 -16.17
N LEU A 71 -18.66 -34.23 -16.41
CA LEU A 71 -19.44 -33.03 -16.11
C LEU A 71 -20.72 -32.91 -16.95
N ASN A 72 -20.71 -33.40 -18.20
CA ASN A 72 -21.85 -33.32 -19.12
C ASN A 72 -22.66 -34.62 -19.23
N GLY A 73 -22.18 -35.71 -18.64
CA GLY A 73 -22.83 -37.02 -18.63
C GLY A 73 -23.78 -37.22 -17.45
N PRO A 74 -24.26 -38.46 -17.23
CA PRO A 74 -25.24 -38.78 -16.18
C PRO A 74 -24.77 -38.41 -14.77
N GLU A 75 -23.49 -38.59 -14.46
CA GLU A 75 -22.90 -38.21 -13.17
C GLU A 75 -23.03 -36.71 -12.91
N GLY A 76 -22.73 -35.90 -13.92
CA GLY A 76 -22.82 -34.44 -13.87
C GLY A 76 -24.24 -33.88 -14.05
N ALA A 77 -25.28 -34.70 -14.19
CA ALA A 77 -26.63 -34.24 -14.52
C ALA A 77 -27.16 -33.17 -13.53
N LYS A 78 -26.87 -33.32 -12.24
CA LYS A 78 -27.26 -32.37 -11.19
C LYS A 78 -26.22 -31.28 -10.88
N CYS A 79 -25.07 -31.32 -11.55
CA CYS A 79 -24.02 -30.31 -11.37
C CYS A 79 -24.47 -28.99 -12.01
N ASN A 80 -24.38 -27.89 -11.26
CA ASN A 80 -24.70 -26.53 -11.69
C ASN A 80 -23.50 -25.58 -11.56
N SER A 81 -22.29 -26.14 -11.51
CA SER A 81 -21.06 -25.37 -11.32
C SER A 81 -20.76 -24.42 -12.48
N LEU A 82 -20.10 -23.30 -12.19
CA LEU A 82 -19.58 -22.42 -13.23
C LEU A 82 -18.55 -23.13 -14.13
N LEU A 83 -17.79 -24.09 -13.58
CA LEU A 83 -16.91 -24.97 -14.34
C LEU A 83 -17.70 -25.70 -15.43
N LYS A 84 -18.77 -26.43 -15.08
CA LYS A 84 -19.58 -27.18 -16.05
C LYS A 84 -20.17 -26.25 -17.10
N LYS A 85 -20.66 -25.08 -16.69
CA LYS A 85 -21.27 -24.11 -17.59
C LYS A 85 -20.28 -23.57 -18.63
N HIS A 86 -19.05 -23.28 -18.24
CA HIS A 86 -18.08 -22.57 -19.09
C HIS A 86 -17.01 -23.46 -19.73
N LEU A 87 -16.79 -24.67 -19.23
CA LEU A 87 -15.90 -25.66 -19.84
C LEU A 87 -16.60 -26.31 -21.04
N THR A 88 -16.68 -25.59 -22.15
CA THR A 88 -17.25 -26.09 -23.41
C THR A 88 -16.22 -26.90 -24.22
N LYS A 89 -16.68 -27.67 -25.22
CA LYS A 89 -15.79 -28.37 -26.16
C LYS A 89 -14.80 -27.40 -26.83
N GLU A 90 -15.26 -26.23 -27.24
CA GLU A 90 -14.41 -25.21 -27.85
C GLU A 90 -13.30 -24.74 -26.90
N VAL A 91 -13.64 -24.48 -25.63
CA VAL A 91 -12.66 -24.10 -24.60
C VAL A 91 -11.64 -25.22 -24.37
N ILE A 92 -12.07 -26.47 -24.35
CA ILE A 92 -11.17 -27.63 -24.22
C ILE A 92 -10.19 -27.72 -25.38
N GLU A 93 -10.67 -27.65 -26.63
CA GLU A 93 -9.78 -27.74 -27.79
C GLU A 93 -8.71 -26.64 -27.79
N LYS A 94 -9.07 -25.42 -27.36
CA LYS A 94 -8.12 -24.30 -27.24
C LYS A 94 -7.08 -24.51 -26.14
N LEU A 95 -7.44 -25.19 -25.04
CA LEU A 95 -6.68 -25.17 -23.79
C LEU A 95 -6.02 -26.51 -23.42
N LYS A 96 -6.49 -27.66 -23.92
CA LYS A 96 -6.06 -29.00 -23.45
C LYS A 96 -4.58 -29.31 -23.67
N CYS A 97 -3.96 -28.68 -24.67
CA CYS A 97 -2.54 -28.80 -24.97
C CYS A 97 -1.68 -27.66 -24.40
N ARG A 98 -2.22 -26.81 -23.52
CA ARG A 98 -1.53 -25.67 -22.91
C ARG A 98 -1.00 -26.03 -21.52
N LYS A 99 0.15 -25.46 -21.17
CA LYS A 99 0.86 -25.66 -19.90
C LYS A 99 1.51 -24.35 -19.47
N THR A 100 1.51 -24.05 -18.17
CA THR A 100 2.23 -22.89 -17.62
C THR A 100 3.73 -23.17 -17.54
N LYS A 101 4.55 -22.15 -17.25
CA LYS A 101 6.00 -22.29 -17.05
C LYS A 101 6.35 -23.18 -15.86
N LEU A 102 5.53 -23.15 -14.81
CA LEU A 102 5.69 -24.02 -13.63
C LEU A 102 5.08 -25.41 -13.84
N GLY A 103 4.40 -25.62 -14.96
CA GLY A 103 3.95 -26.91 -15.42
C GLY A 103 2.50 -27.26 -15.12
N ALA A 104 1.69 -26.30 -14.68
CA ALA A 104 0.26 -26.48 -14.46
C ALA A 104 -0.49 -26.69 -15.78
N THR A 105 -1.44 -27.61 -15.78
CA THR A 105 -2.30 -27.97 -16.92
C THR A 105 -3.76 -27.55 -16.67
N LEU A 106 -4.60 -27.64 -17.71
CA LEU A 106 -6.04 -27.40 -17.53
C LEU A 106 -6.66 -28.41 -16.55
N TYR A 107 -6.19 -29.66 -16.55
CA TYR A 107 -6.70 -30.67 -15.63
C TYR A 107 -6.48 -30.24 -14.16
N ASP A 108 -5.29 -29.75 -13.84
CA ASP A 108 -4.98 -29.24 -12.50
C ASP A 108 -5.94 -28.11 -12.08
N CYS A 109 -6.39 -27.30 -13.05
CA CYS A 109 -7.33 -26.22 -12.78
C CYS A 109 -8.76 -26.69 -12.51
N ILE A 110 -9.22 -27.74 -13.20
CA ILE A 110 -10.62 -28.20 -13.18
C ILE A 110 -10.85 -29.40 -12.25
N ARG A 111 -9.78 -30.09 -11.82
CA ARG A 111 -9.84 -31.36 -11.09
C ARG A 111 -10.78 -31.31 -9.89
N SER A 112 -10.78 -30.21 -9.12
CA SER A 112 -11.66 -30.06 -7.96
C SER A 112 -13.15 -30.13 -8.32
N GLY A 113 -13.61 -29.37 -9.32
CA GLY A 113 -15.01 -29.39 -9.74
C GLY A 113 -15.43 -30.67 -10.46
N VAL A 114 -14.48 -31.43 -11.01
CA VAL A 114 -14.74 -32.76 -11.60
C VAL A 114 -14.98 -33.81 -10.50
N HIS A 115 -14.25 -33.73 -9.38
CA HIS A 115 -14.43 -34.65 -8.25
C HIS A 115 -15.56 -34.24 -7.32
N ASN A 116 -15.85 -32.94 -7.20
CA ASN A 116 -16.88 -32.38 -6.32
C ASN A 116 -17.97 -31.72 -7.18
N LEU A 117 -18.91 -32.55 -7.66
CA LEU A 117 -19.96 -32.11 -8.60
C LEU A 117 -21.01 -31.18 -7.97
N ASP A 118 -21.00 -31.05 -6.66
CA ASP A 118 -21.79 -30.12 -5.84
C ASP A 118 -21.15 -28.72 -5.71
N ALA A 119 -19.93 -28.52 -6.22
CA ALA A 119 -19.25 -27.22 -6.16
C ALA A 119 -20.01 -26.13 -6.92
N GLY A 120 -20.09 -24.92 -6.34
CA GLY A 120 -20.66 -23.76 -7.04
C GLY A 120 -19.79 -23.23 -8.19
N VAL A 121 -18.45 -23.29 -8.04
CA VAL A 121 -17.49 -22.77 -9.05
C VAL A 121 -16.70 -23.90 -9.71
N GLY A 122 -15.87 -24.63 -8.95
CA GLY A 122 -15.20 -25.85 -9.42
C GLY A 122 -13.80 -25.67 -10.05
N VAL A 123 -13.25 -24.46 -10.13
CA VAL A 123 -11.89 -24.22 -10.66
C VAL A 123 -10.94 -23.59 -9.64
N TYR A 124 -9.66 -23.90 -9.76
CA TYR A 124 -8.57 -23.30 -8.98
C TYR A 124 -7.39 -23.01 -9.89
N ALA A 125 -6.63 -21.94 -9.66
CA ALA A 125 -5.42 -21.64 -10.42
C ALA A 125 -4.20 -22.19 -9.67
N PRO A 126 -3.48 -23.20 -10.20
CA PRO A 126 -2.29 -23.76 -9.52
C PRO A 126 -1.12 -22.77 -9.42
N ASP A 127 -1.04 -21.82 -10.36
CA ASP A 127 -0.09 -20.71 -10.34
C ASP A 127 -0.72 -19.43 -10.93
N ALA A 128 -0.03 -18.30 -10.80
CA ALA A 128 -0.53 -17.01 -11.29
C ALA A 128 -0.61 -16.93 -12.83
N GLU A 129 0.17 -17.73 -13.54
CA GLU A 129 0.17 -17.77 -15.00
C GLU A 129 -1.07 -18.52 -15.54
N SER A 130 -1.66 -19.43 -14.76
CA SER A 130 -2.90 -20.14 -15.11
C SER A 130 -4.05 -19.20 -15.49
N TYR A 131 -4.20 -18.05 -14.83
CA TYR A 131 -5.21 -17.06 -15.21
C TYR A 131 -5.01 -16.49 -16.62
N LYS A 132 -3.78 -16.51 -17.14
CA LYS A 132 -3.48 -16.07 -18.52
C LYS A 132 -3.52 -17.23 -19.51
N VAL A 133 -2.94 -18.38 -19.14
CA VAL A 133 -2.84 -19.55 -20.02
C VAL A 133 -4.21 -20.18 -20.27
N PHE A 134 -5.07 -20.20 -19.24
CA PHE A 134 -6.42 -20.76 -19.29
C PHE A 134 -7.50 -19.66 -19.21
N ALA A 135 -7.19 -18.45 -19.70
CA ALA A 135 -8.08 -17.28 -19.65
C ALA A 135 -9.45 -17.53 -20.29
N GLU A 136 -9.51 -18.30 -21.39
CA GLU A 136 -10.78 -18.66 -22.08
C GLU A 136 -11.81 -19.34 -21.15
N LEU A 137 -11.34 -19.99 -20.07
CA LEU A 137 -12.19 -20.55 -19.01
C LEU A 137 -12.33 -19.59 -17.84
N PHE A 138 -11.20 -19.11 -17.30
CA PHE A 138 -11.22 -18.28 -16.08
C PHE A 138 -11.96 -16.96 -16.28
N ASP A 139 -11.79 -16.26 -17.40
CA ASP A 139 -12.43 -14.96 -17.63
C ASP A 139 -13.95 -15.07 -17.64
N LYS A 140 -14.50 -16.13 -18.25
CA LYS A 140 -15.96 -16.37 -18.26
C LYS A 140 -16.52 -16.67 -16.88
N ILE A 141 -15.79 -17.45 -16.09
CA ILE A 141 -16.15 -17.77 -14.71
C ILE A 141 -16.08 -16.52 -13.83
N ILE A 142 -15.02 -15.72 -13.96
CA ILE A 142 -14.83 -14.46 -13.22
C ILE A 142 -15.92 -13.46 -13.60
N GLU A 143 -16.23 -13.31 -14.89
CA GLU A 143 -17.26 -12.40 -15.38
C GLU A 143 -18.65 -12.78 -14.84
N GLU A 144 -19.00 -14.07 -14.87
CA GLU A 144 -20.30 -14.51 -14.34
C GLU A 144 -20.40 -14.37 -12.81
N TYR A 145 -19.34 -14.72 -12.09
CA TYR A 145 -19.36 -14.69 -10.62
C TYR A 145 -19.28 -13.25 -10.07
N HIS A 146 -18.48 -12.39 -10.68
CA HIS A 146 -18.18 -11.03 -10.17
C HIS A 146 -18.80 -9.89 -10.99
N GLY A 147 -19.36 -10.15 -12.16
CA GLY A 147 -19.70 -9.08 -13.12
C GLY A 147 -18.46 -8.33 -13.61
N PHE A 148 -17.31 -9.02 -13.67
CA PHE A 148 -16.01 -8.42 -13.92
C PHE A 148 -15.32 -9.06 -15.13
N ASN A 149 -15.33 -8.37 -16.27
CA ASN A 149 -14.82 -8.91 -17.53
C ASN A 149 -13.32 -8.64 -17.75
N SER A 150 -12.73 -9.31 -18.74
CA SER A 150 -11.30 -9.25 -19.05
C SER A 150 -10.78 -7.88 -19.51
N LYS A 151 -11.68 -6.93 -19.82
CA LYS A 151 -11.32 -5.54 -20.17
C LYS A 151 -11.31 -4.62 -18.95
N GLN A 152 -11.93 -5.03 -17.84
CA GLN A 152 -11.93 -4.27 -16.60
C GLN A 152 -10.64 -4.50 -15.82
N LYS A 153 -10.26 -3.50 -15.03
CA LYS A 153 -9.10 -3.56 -14.12
C LYS A 153 -9.59 -3.32 -12.71
N GLN A 154 -9.03 -4.06 -11.75
CA GLN A 154 -9.32 -3.82 -10.35
C GLN A 154 -9.01 -2.35 -10.06
N PRO A 155 -9.98 -1.55 -9.56
CA PRO A 155 -9.72 -0.14 -9.26
C PRO A 155 -8.54 0.03 -8.32
N PRO A 156 -7.77 1.13 -8.45
CA PRO A 156 -6.77 1.48 -7.46
C PRO A 156 -7.46 1.80 -6.13
N ASP A 157 -6.77 1.47 -5.03
CA ASP A 157 -7.15 1.97 -3.71
C ASP A 157 -7.00 3.51 -3.69
N PHE A 158 -8.02 4.20 -3.17
CA PHE A 158 -8.03 5.66 -2.98
C PHE A 158 -7.82 6.49 -4.27
N PRO A 159 -8.76 6.45 -5.24
CA PRO A 159 -8.69 7.34 -6.40
C PRO A 159 -8.71 8.82 -5.97
N PRO A 160 -8.23 9.78 -6.80
CA PRO A 160 -8.17 11.18 -6.38
C PRO A 160 -9.51 11.73 -5.89
N LEU A 161 -9.54 12.29 -4.68
CA LEU A 161 -10.77 12.79 -4.03
C LEU A 161 -11.38 14.00 -4.74
N ASP A 162 -10.53 14.82 -5.36
CA ASP A 162 -10.89 16.06 -6.03
C ASP A 162 -10.09 16.20 -7.34
N PRO A 163 -10.42 15.41 -8.37
CA PRO A 163 -9.65 15.39 -9.63
C PRO A 163 -9.61 16.73 -10.36
N LYS A 164 -10.53 17.64 -10.05
CA LYS A 164 -10.60 18.99 -10.63
C LYS A 164 -9.83 20.04 -9.81
N GLY A 165 -9.28 19.67 -8.64
CA GLY A 165 -8.49 20.54 -7.78
C GLY A 165 -9.26 21.76 -7.25
N LYS A 166 -10.57 21.65 -7.04
CA LYS A 166 -11.41 22.77 -6.60
C LYS A 166 -11.32 23.04 -5.09
N TYR A 167 -11.16 21.99 -4.29
CA TYR A 167 -11.24 22.01 -2.83
C TYR A 167 -9.90 21.66 -2.18
N ILE A 168 -9.27 20.55 -2.60
CA ILE A 168 -8.03 20.05 -1.97
C ILE A 168 -6.82 20.73 -2.60
N LYS A 169 -5.99 21.34 -1.75
CA LYS A 169 -4.71 21.93 -2.13
C LYS A 169 -3.61 20.88 -2.15
N SER A 170 -3.44 20.14 -1.06
CA SER A 170 -2.37 19.16 -0.94
C SER A 170 -2.75 17.99 -0.05
N THR A 171 -2.05 16.88 -0.23
CA THR A 171 -2.21 15.63 0.53
C THR A 171 -0.89 15.25 1.16
N ARG A 172 -0.93 14.81 2.42
CA ARG A 172 0.24 14.43 3.20
C ARG A 172 -0.07 13.27 4.13
N ILE A 173 0.74 12.22 4.08
CA ILE A 173 0.67 11.07 4.99
C ILE A 173 2.00 10.92 5.69
N ARG A 174 1.99 10.83 7.03
CA ARG A 174 3.17 10.56 7.85
C ARG A 174 2.99 9.35 8.76
N CYS A 175 4.09 8.72 9.13
CA CYS A 175 4.17 7.70 10.18
C CYS A 175 5.44 7.88 11.02
N GLY A 176 5.40 7.44 12.27
CA GLY A 176 6.55 7.36 13.17
C GLY A 176 7.12 5.94 13.20
N ARG A 177 8.43 5.80 13.28
CA ARG A 177 9.10 4.50 13.49
C ARG A 177 10.24 4.66 14.48
N SER A 178 10.34 3.71 15.39
CA SER A 178 11.44 3.61 16.35
C SER A 178 12.33 2.44 15.99
N LEU A 179 13.63 2.68 15.94
CA LEU A 179 14.63 1.65 15.65
C LEU A 179 14.70 0.59 16.76
N ALA A 180 14.67 -0.68 16.38
CA ALA A 180 14.83 -1.79 17.31
C ALA A 180 16.23 -1.79 17.95
N GLY A 181 16.28 -2.07 19.26
CA GLY A 181 17.51 -2.09 20.04
C GLY A 181 17.95 -0.73 20.60
N TYR A 182 17.22 0.35 20.33
CA TYR A 182 17.47 1.67 20.91
C TYR A 182 16.29 2.09 21.81
N PRO A 183 16.53 2.70 22.97
CA PRO A 183 15.48 3.30 23.78
C PRO A 183 15.01 4.61 23.14
N PHE A 184 13.95 5.23 23.68
CA PHE A 184 13.53 6.56 23.26
C PHE A 184 14.48 7.66 23.74
N ASN A 185 14.30 8.88 23.19
CA ASN A 185 15.17 10.03 23.37
C ASN A 185 15.73 10.29 24.79
N PRO A 186 14.96 10.18 25.90
CA PRO A 186 15.47 10.51 27.23
C PRO A 186 16.59 9.58 27.73
N LEU A 187 16.72 8.38 27.14
CA LEU A 187 17.72 7.38 27.50
C LEU A 187 18.77 7.18 26.40
N LEU A 188 18.65 7.88 25.27
CA LEU A 188 19.67 7.84 24.21
C LEU A 188 20.92 8.59 24.66
N LYS A 189 22.08 7.99 24.39
CA LYS A 189 23.39 8.64 24.54
C LYS A 189 23.77 9.36 23.25
N ALA A 190 24.78 10.22 23.32
CA ALA A 190 25.27 10.98 22.17
C ALA A 190 25.68 10.05 21.00
N GLU A 191 26.34 8.93 21.32
CA GLU A 191 26.80 7.94 20.33
C GLU A 191 25.63 7.15 19.71
N ASP A 192 24.52 6.98 20.45
CA ASP A 192 23.33 6.32 19.93
C ASP A 192 22.70 7.15 18.80
N TYR A 193 22.61 8.47 18.99
CA TYR A 193 22.09 9.39 17.98
C TYR A 193 22.87 9.29 16.66
N GLU A 194 24.20 9.29 16.72
CA GLU A 194 25.06 9.15 15.54
C GLU A 194 24.98 7.76 14.90
N ALA A 195 24.94 6.71 15.73
CA ALA A 195 24.82 5.34 15.25
C ALA A 195 23.49 5.13 14.50
N MET A 196 22.40 5.69 15.03
CA MET A 196 21.08 5.65 14.40
C MET A 196 21.04 6.48 13.11
N GLU A 197 21.59 7.70 13.11
CA GLU A 197 21.74 8.52 11.90
C GLU A 197 22.51 7.75 10.81
N GLY A 198 23.66 7.17 11.15
CA GLY A 198 24.49 6.42 10.23
C GLY A 198 23.78 5.21 9.63
N LYS A 199 22.98 4.49 10.43
CA LYS A 199 22.14 3.37 9.95
C LYS A 199 21.09 3.84 8.96
N VAL A 200 20.36 4.92 9.27
CA VAL A 200 19.31 5.47 8.40
C VAL A 200 19.91 6.02 7.11
N LYS A 201 21.02 6.75 7.18
CA LYS A 201 21.73 7.28 6.02
C LYS A 201 22.16 6.18 5.06
N LYS A 202 22.81 5.12 5.56
CA LYS A 202 23.22 3.96 4.73
C LYS A 202 22.02 3.26 4.08
N ALA A 203 20.90 3.15 4.78
CA ALA A 203 19.68 2.58 4.22
C ALA A 203 19.16 3.43 3.05
N LEU A 204 19.14 4.76 3.21
CA LEU A 204 18.67 5.70 2.19
C LEU A 204 19.58 5.78 0.96
N GLU A 205 20.90 5.68 1.15
CA GLU A 205 21.87 5.60 0.05
C GLU A 205 21.70 4.34 -0.81
N SER A 206 21.18 3.25 -0.23
CA SER A 206 20.96 1.98 -0.92
C SER A 206 19.66 1.90 -1.73
N VAL A 207 18.82 2.95 -1.71
CA VAL A 207 17.53 2.95 -2.38
C VAL A 207 17.69 2.98 -3.90
N SER A 208 17.23 1.93 -4.57
CA SER A 208 17.26 1.80 -6.04
C SER A 208 16.09 2.48 -6.74
N ASP A 209 14.98 2.67 -6.04
CA ASP A 209 13.79 3.36 -6.55
C ASP A 209 14.12 4.81 -6.91
N LYS A 210 13.99 5.15 -8.20
CA LYS A 210 14.36 6.46 -8.74
C LYS A 210 13.53 7.60 -8.15
N GLU A 211 12.26 7.37 -7.80
CA GLU A 211 11.40 8.40 -7.22
C GLU A 211 11.80 8.72 -5.78
N LEU A 212 12.31 7.72 -5.05
CA LEU A 212 12.70 7.85 -3.65
C LEU A 212 14.15 8.36 -3.48
N LYS A 213 14.96 8.36 -4.54
CA LYS A 213 16.33 8.91 -4.48
C LYS A 213 16.35 10.37 -4.06
N GLY A 214 17.31 10.69 -3.20
CA GLY A 214 17.38 11.99 -2.54
C GLY A 214 18.70 12.24 -1.85
N VAL A 215 18.70 13.28 -1.02
CA VAL A 215 19.88 13.74 -0.29
C VAL A 215 19.54 13.79 1.20
N TYR A 216 20.49 13.34 2.02
CA TYR A 216 20.45 13.48 3.47
C TYR A 216 21.22 14.73 3.89
N TYR A 217 20.59 15.56 4.72
CA TYR A 217 21.14 16.78 5.27
C TYR A 217 21.24 16.65 6.79
N PRO A 218 22.44 16.42 7.35
CA PRO A 218 22.62 16.48 8.80
C PRO A 218 22.35 17.91 9.28
N LEU A 219 21.75 18.06 10.47
CA LEU A 219 21.64 19.38 11.12
C LEU A 219 23.00 19.85 11.62
N THR A 220 23.87 18.93 12.05
CA THR A 220 25.27 19.25 12.38
C THR A 220 25.98 19.82 11.15
N GLY A 221 26.45 21.06 11.26
CA GLY A 221 27.11 21.76 10.16
C GLY A 221 26.17 22.33 9.08
N MET A 222 24.84 22.25 9.27
CA MET A 222 23.88 22.86 8.34
C MET A 222 23.98 24.40 8.41
N THR A 223 24.12 25.04 7.26
CA THR A 223 24.15 26.51 7.18
C THR A 223 22.78 27.10 7.54
N LYS A 224 22.76 28.32 8.10
CA LYS A 224 21.51 29.01 8.45
C LYS A 224 20.64 29.29 7.22
N GLU A 225 21.24 29.49 6.05
CA GLU A 225 20.53 29.64 4.78
C GLU A 225 19.80 28.36 4.40
N THR A 226 20.47 27.20 4.51
CA THR A 226 19.86 25.89 4.23
C THR A 226 18.76 25.59 5.24
N GLN A 227 19.02 25.83 6.52
CA GLN A 227 18.05 25.65 7.60
C GLN A 227 16.78 26.52 7.35
N LYS A 228 16.96 27.82 7.07
CA LYS A 228 15.85 28.73 6.74
C LYS A 228 15.06 28.26 5.52
N LYS A 229 15.74 27.80 4.46
CA LYS A 229 15.08 27.30 3.25
C LYS A 229 14.24 26.05 3.55
N LEU A 230 14.78 25.08 4.28
CA LEU A 230 14.06 23.86 4.64
C LEU A 230 12.87 24.14 5.58
N ILE A 231 12.98 25.14 6.46
CA ILE A 231 11.86 25.60 7.29
C ILE A 231 10.79 26.28 6.43
N ALA A 232 11.19 27.19 5.53
CA ALA A 232 10.29 27.91 4.63
C ALA A 232 9.54 26.96 3.68
N ASP A 233 10.20 25.90 3.23
CA ASP A 233 9.59 24.85 2.42
C ASP A 233 8.69 23.89 3.25
N HIS A 234 8.52 24.14 4.56
CA HIS A 234 7.78 23.28 5.51
C HIS A 234 8.34 21.86 5.64
N PHE A 235 9.64 21.68 5.39
CA PHE A 235 10.30 20.38 5.44
C PHE A 235 11.03 20.14 6.75
N LEU A 236 11.68 21.14 7.34
CA LEU A 236 12.42 20.95 8.59
C LEU A 236 11.49 21.00 9.80
N PHE A 237 11.75 20.15 10.79
CA PHE A 237 11.15 20.27 12.11
C PHE A 237 11.66 21.50 12.86
N LYS A 238 10.86 21.99 13.80
CA LYS A 238 11.22 23.16 14.61
C LYS A 238 12.26 22.77 15.65
N GLU A 239 13.21 23.66 15.89
CA GLU A 239 14.15 23.56 17.00
C GLU A 239 13.49 24.05 18.29
N GLY A 240 13.78 23.40 19.42
CA GLY A 240 13.43 23.90 20.75
C GLY A 240 11.94 23.82 21.11
N ASP A 241 11.24 22.75 20.73
CA ASP A 241 9.90 22.51 21.26
C ASP A 241 9.96 22.35 22.80
N ARG A 242 9.24 23.22 23.51
CA ARG A 242 9.26 23.27 24.98
C ARG A 242 8.82 21.96 25.64
N HIS A 243 7.92 21.20 25.01
CA HIS A 243 7.44 19.94 25.57
C HIS A 243 8.49 18.84 25.39
N LEU A 244 9.14 18.78 24.22
CA LEU A 244 10.25 17.86 23.97
C LEU A 244 11.46 18.17 24.87
N GLN A 245 11.78 19.44 25.10
CA GLN A 245 12.84 19.85 26.01
C GLN A 245 12.60 19.35 27.43
N GLN A 246 11.40 19.58 27.98
CA GLN A 246 11.05 19.14 29.35
C GLN A 246 10.95 17.62 29.47
N ALA A 247 10.74 16.92 28.36
CA ALA A 247 10.79 15.46 28.31
C ALA A 247 12.21 14.90 28.15
N ASN A 248 13.27 15.72 28.21
CA ASN A 248 14.67 15.35 27.92
C ASN A 248 14.86 14.74 26.51
N ALA A 249 14.01 15.12 25.56
CA ALA A 249 14.05 14.57 24.20
C ALA A 249 15.01 15.33 23.25
N CYS A 250 15.53 16.47 23.69
CA CYS A 250 16.42 17.33 22.90
C CYS A 250 17.89 17.26 23.34
N ASN A 251 18.28 16.26 24.15
CA ASN A 251 19.66 16.12 24.61
C ASN A 251 20.65 16.00 23.44
N PHE A 252 21.84 16.59 23.61
CA PHE A 252 22.94 16.59 22.61
C PHE A 252 22.60 17.27 21.28
N TRP A 253 21.60 18.13 21.22
CA TRP A 253 21.21 18.79 19.97
C TRP A 253 22.35 19.63 19.36
N PRO A 254 22.58 19.59 18.02
CA PRO A 254 21.85 18.86 16.99
C PRO A 254 22.47 17.50 16.60
N GLN A 255 23.33 16.91 17.42
CA GLN A 255 24.06 15.66 17.10
C GLN A 255 23.10 14.53 16.72
N GLY A 256 23.41 13.86 15.59
CA GLY A 256 22.63 12.78 15.00
C GLY A 256 21.25 13.17 14.45
N ARG A 257 20.90 14.47 14.40
CA ARG A 257 19.64 14.93 13.81
C ARG A 257 19.86 15.28 12.35
N GLY A 258 18.86 14.99 11.54
CA GLY A 258 18.92 15.32 10.12
C GLY A 258 17.58 15.19 9.42
N ILE A 259 17.61 15.58 8.16
CA ILE A 259 16.48 15.41 7.26
C ILE A 259 16.94 14.79 5.96
N PHE A 260 16.19 13.80 5.49
CA PHE A 260 16.24 13.34 4.11
C PHE A 260 15.07 13.91 3.34
N HIS A 261 15.28 14.25 2.07
CA HIS A 261 14.19 14.35 1.12
C HIS A 261 14.60 13.85 -0.26
N ASN A 262 13.64 13.27 -0.99
CA ASN A 262 13.84 12.90 -2.38
C ASN A 262 14.01 14.14 -3.29
N ASN A 263 14.45 13.94 -4.52
CA ASN A 263 14.70 15.03 -5.49
C ASN A 263 13.45 15.88 -5.75
N ASN A 264 12.28 15.25 -5.74
CA ASN A 264 10.99 15.93 -5.98
C ASN A 264 10.39 16.55 -4.72
N LYS A 265 11.03 16.39 -3.55
CA LYS A 265 10.54 16.86 -2.25
C LYS A 265 9.12 16.35 -1.90
N THR A 266 8.77 15.16 -2.38
CA THR A 266 7.50 14.47 -2.15
C THR A 266 7.61 13.30 -1.16
N PHE A 267 8.83 12.96 -0.75
CA PHE A 267 9.13 11.96 0.28
C PHE A 267 10.25 12.48 1.18
N LEU A 268 10.00 12.51 2.49
CA LEU A 268 10.89 13.07 3.49
C LEU A 268 11.01 12.14 4.69
N ILE A 269 12.16 12.18 5.36
CA ILE A 269 12.37 11.51 6.64
C ILE A 269 13.06 12.48 7.59
N TRP A 270 12.43 12.74 8.73
CA TRP A 270 13.10 13.36 9.86
C TRP A 270 13.78 12.28 10.67
N VAL A 271 15.02 12.53 11.07
CA VAL A 271 15.83 11.60 11.86
C VAL A 271 16.10 12.24 13.21
N ASN A 272 15.77 11.48 14.27
CA ASN A 272 16.04 11.80 15.67
C ASN A 272 15.39 13.09 16.21
N GLU A 273 14.14 13.35 15.82
CA GLU A 273 13.33 14.43 16.40
C GLU A 273 12.51 13.93 17.60
N GLU A 274 11.18 13.90 17.55
CA GLU A 274 10.33 13.35 18.61
C GLU A 274 10.42 11.82 18.66
N ASP A 275 10.44 11.20 17.47
CA ASP A 275 10.67 9.78 17.25
C ASP A 275 11.99 9.60 16.50
N HIS A 276 12.53 8.37 16.50
CA HIS A 276 13.79 8.07 15.79
C HIS A 276 13.66 8.36 14.29
N MET A 277 12.49 8.08 13.72
CA MET A 277 12.14 8.43 12.36
C MET A 277 10.71 8.93 12.25
N ARG A 278 10.51 10.04 11.54
CA ARG A 278 9.21 10.47 11.03
C ARG A 278 9.25 10.47 9.51
N ILE A 279 8.59 9.49 8.92
CA ILE A 279 8.58 9.22 7.48
C ILE A 279 7.34 9.86 6.89
N ILE A 280 7.51 10.64 5.83
CA ILE A 280 6.49 11.54 5.28
C ILE A 280 6.44 11.35 3.77
N SER A 281 5.24 11.24 3.23
CA SER A 281 4.97 11.38 1.80
C SER A 281 3.93 12.48 1.61
N MET A 282 4.14 13.35 0.63
CA MET A 282 3.23 14.46 0.35
C MET A 282 3.33 14.93 -1.10
N GLN A 283 2.29 15.60 -1.59
CA GLN A 283 2.27 16.31 -2.86
C GLN A 283 1.05 17.25 -2.91
N GLU A 284 1.06 18.17 -3.87
CA GLU A 284 -0.13 18.95 -4.24
C GLU A 284 -1.24 18.04 -4.83
N GLY A 285 -2.47 18.50 -4.71
CA GLY A 285 -3.67 17.81 -5.16
C GLY A 285 -4.16 16.71 -4.20
N SER A 286 -5.07 15.89 -4.73
CA SER A 286 -5.92 14.99 -3.95
C SER A 286 -5.61 13.49 -4.15
N ASP A 287 -4.46 13.16 -4.73
CA ASP A 287 -4.09 11.77 -5.04
C ASP A 287 -3.53 11.06 -3.80
N VAL A 288 -4.44 10.63 -2.93
CA VAL A 288 -4.13 9.92 -1.68
C VAL A 288 -3.45 8.58 -1.96
N GLY A 289 -3.87 7.87 -3.03
CA GLY A 289 -3.30 6.61 -3.45
C GLY A 289 -1.81 6.72 -3.78
N ALA A 290 -1.42 7.70 -4.61
CA ALA A 290 -0.02 7.93 -4.95
C ALA A 290 0.84 8.30 -3.74
N VAL A 291 0.31 9.14 -2.85
CA VAL A 291 1.00 9.53 -1.61
C VAL A 291 1.23 8.32 -0.70
N LEU A 292 0.22 7.47 -0.54
CA LEU A 292 0.30 6.26 0.28
C LEU A 292 1.28 5.24 -0.32
N ASP A 293 1.19 4.97 -1.62
CA ASP A 293 2.08 4.03 -2.30
C ASP A 293 3.56 4.43 -2.12
N ARG A 294 3.89 5.70 -2.37
CA ARG A 294 5.24 6.24 -2.17
C ARG A 294 5.70 6.08 -0.72
N LEU A 295 4.82 6.35 0.26
CA LEU A 295 5.14 6.16 1.67
C LEU A 295 5.47 4.70 1.98
N VAL A 296 4.64 3.76 1.52
CA VAL A 296 4.82 2.32 1.76
C VAL A 296 6.12 1.81 1.13
N ARG A 297 6.44 2.22 -0.11
CA ARG A 297 7.73 1.89 -0.74
C ARG A 297 8.90 2.44 0.05
N GLY A 298 8.82 3.69 0.50
CA GLY A 298 9.85 4.33 1.33
C GLY A 298 10.10 3.62 2.67
N ILE A 299 9.02 3.26 3.38
CA ILE A 299 9.12 2.49 4.64
C ILE A 299 9.83 1.17 4.39
N LYS A 300 9.40 0.39 3.39
CA LYS A 300 9.98 -0.93 3.07
C LYS A 300 11.47 -0.83 2.72
N ALA A 301 11.85 0.21 1.99
CA ALA A 301 13.24 0.43 1.61
C ALA A 301 14.13 0.60 2.85
N VAL A 302 13.68 1.37 3.85
CA VAL A 302 14.43 1.56 5.10
C VAL A 302 14.34 0.34 6.02
N GLU A 303 13.15 -0.21 6.22
CA GLU A 303 12.88 -1.34 7.12
C GLU A 303 13.73 -2.58 6.79
N SER A 304 14.01 -2.81 5.50
CA SER A 304 14.86 -3.91 5.04
C SER A 304 16.31 -3.86 5.57
N LYS A 305 16.75 -2.70 6.07
CA LYS A 305 18.10 -2.46 6.61
C LYS A 305 18.09 -2.03 8.07
N VAL A 306 16.99 -1.44 8.52
CA VAL A 306 16.84 -0.82 9.83
C VAL A 306 15.56 -1.36 10.47
N PRO A 307 15.65 -2.42 11.30
CA PRO A 307 14.47 -3.03 11.91
C PRO A 307 13.79 -2.06 12.88
N PHE A 308 12.45 -2.11 12.90
CA PHE A 308 11.64 -1.24 13.74
C PHE A 308 11.04 -1.98 14.93
N SER A 309 10.84 -1.25 16.03
CA SER A 309 10.21 -1.73 17.26
C SER A 309 8.69 -1.82 17.10
N ARG A 310 8.15 -3.03 17.27
CA ARG A 310 6.72 -3.31 17.25
C ARG A 310 6.33 -4.18 18.44
N ASP A 311 5.24 -3.81 19.09
CA ASP A 311 4.58 -4.56 20.14
C ASP A 311 3.27 -5.17 19.62
N ASP A 312 2.88 -6.34 20.12
CA ASP A 312 1.68 -7.03 19.63
C ASP A 312 0.37 -6.36 20.06
N ARG A 313 0.35 -5.70 21.22
CA ARG A 313 -0.82 -4.95 21.72
C ARG A 313 -0.82 -3.51 21.22
N LEU A 314 0.34 -2.85 21.25
CA LEU A 314 0.48 -1.41 20.99
C LEU A 314 0.86 -1.07 19.54
N GLY A 315 1.17 -2.07 18.72
CA GLY A 315 1.60 -1.86 17.35
C GLY A 315 2.99 -1.23 17.28
N TRP A 316 3.22 -0.32 16.33
CA TRP A 316 4.50 0.36 16.22
C TRP A 316 4.72 1.28 17.42
N LEU A 317 5.89 1.16 18.02
CA LEU A 317 6.24 1.93 19.21
C LEU A 317 6.78 3.30 18.83
N THR A 318 6.28 4.32 19.53
CA THR A 318 6.65 5.74 19.39
C THR A 318 6.84 6.35 20.77
N PHE A 319 7.56 7.47 20.84
CA PHE A 319 7.87 8.11 22.11
C PHE A 319 6.60 8.62 22.82
N CYS A 320 5.72 9.31 22.09
CA CYS A 320 4.45 9.78 22.61
C CYS A 320 3.35 8.72 22.46
N PRO A 321 2.54 8.43 23.50
CA PRO A 321 1.47 7.42 23.44
C PRO A 321 0.40 7.74 22.39
N THR A 322 0.21 9.01 22.03
CA THR A 322 -0.75 9.45 21.00
C THR A 322 -0.36 9.04 19.57
N ASN A 323 0.89 8.59 19.37
CA ASN A 323 1.43 8.16 18.09
C ASN A 323 1.58 6.64 17.99
N LEU A 324 1.14 5.86 18.98
CA LEU A 324 1.19 4.39 18.94
C LEU A 324 0.27 3.78 17.86
N GLY A 325 0.42 2.48 17.63
CA GLY A 325 -0.44 1.71 16.73
C GLY A 325 0.05 1.77 15.30
N SER A 326 -0.80 2.27 14.40
CA SER A 326 -0.41 2.54 13.00
C SER A 326 0.63 3.66 12.90
N THR A 327 0.65 4.59 13.88
CA THR A 327 1.37 5.87 13.87
C THR A 327 0.95 6.82 12.74
N VAL A 328 -0.03 6.41 11.92
CA VAL A 328 -0.37 7.09 10.68
C VAL A 328 -1.16 8.35 10.99
N ARG A 329 -0.70 9.46 10.44
CA ARG A 329 -1.52 10.64 10.24
C ARG A 329 -1.57 10.97 8.76
N ALA A 330 -2.68 10.61 8.14
CA ALA A 330 -3.08 11.05 6.81
C ALA A 330 -3.85 12.36 6.93
N SER A 331 -3.50 13.34 6.11
CA SER A 331 -4.04 14.70 6.15
C SER A 331 -4.19 15.29 4.75
N VAL A 332 -5.15 16.20 4.61
CA VAL A 332 -5.27 17.10 3.45
C VAL A 332 -5.33 18.55 3.91
N HIS A 333 -4.74 19.45 3.12
CA HIS A 333 -5.07 20.86 3.16
C HIS A 333 -6.23 21.11 2.21
N ILE A 334 -7.37 21.56 2.76
CA ILE A 334 -8.62 21.66 2.01
C ILE A 334 -9.37 22.95 2.33
N LYS A 335 -10.01 23.54 1.31
CA LYS A 335 -10.84 24.73 1.41
C LYS A 335 -12.32 24.38 1.22
N LEU A 336 -13.14 24.59 2.24
CA LEU A 336 -14.58 24.26 2.28
C LEU A 336 -15.38 25.42 2.86
N PRO A 337 -15.47 26.57 2.17
CA PRO A 337 -15.93 27.82 2.75
C PRO A 337 -17.36 27.79 3.30
N LEU A 338 -18.24 26.93 2.76
CA LEU A 338 -19.63 26.85 3.22
C LEU A 338 -19.78 25.91 4.41
N VAL A 339 -19.24 24.70 4.32
CA VAL A 339 -19.33 23.69 5.38
C VAL A 339 -18.52 24.12 6.60
N SER A 340 -17.33 24.72 6.41
CA SER A 340 -16.49 25.16 7.52
C SER A 340 -17.06 26.36 8.27
N ALA A 341 -17.93 27.15 7.64
CA ALA A 341 -18.60 28.28 8.27
C ALA A 341 -19.77 27.87 9.19
N ARG A 342 -20.18 26.59 9.18
CA ARG A 342 -21.24 26.10 10.05
C ARG A 342 -20.76 26.03 11.51
N LYS A 343 -21.66 26.37 12.44
CA LYS A 343 -21.39 26.28 13.90
C LYS A 343 -21.08 24.86 14.36
N ASP A 344 -21.61 23.84 13.67
CA ASP A 344 -21.43 22.42 13.98
C ASP A 344 -20.25 21.75 13.21
N PHE A 345 -19.42 22.52 12.49
CA PHE A 345 -18.36 21.95 11.64
C PHE A 345 -17.40 21.00 12.37
N LYS A 346 -16.93 21.39 13.56
CA LYS A 346 -16.06 20.53 14.38
C LYS A 346 -16.77 19.25 14.82
N GLN A 347 -18.05 19.34 15.17
CA GLN A 347 -18.87 18.19 15.55
C GLN A 347 -19.10 17.24 14.36
N ILE A 348 -19.28 17.77 13.15
CA ILE A 348 -19.35 16.98 11.91
C ILE A 348 -18.03 16.22 11.72
N CYS A 349 -16.89 16.92 11.83
CA CYS A 349 -15.58 16.28 11.69
C CYS A 349 -15.34 15.20 12.75
N ASP A 350 -15.69 15.45 14.01
CA ASP A 350 -15.57 14.46 15.08
C ASP A 350 -16.43 13.21 14.82
N LYS A 351 -17.67 13.37 14.31
CA LYS A 351 -18.53 12.22 13.92
C LYS A 351 -17.95 11.42 12.76
N LEU A 352 -17.15 12.04 11.90
CA LEU A 352 -16.39 11.39 10.83
C LEU A 352 -15.03 10.84 11.32
N ASN A 353 -14.75 10.91 12.62
CA ASN A 353 -13.48 10.54 13.24
C ASN A 353 -12.27 11.32 12.67
N LEU A 354 -12.50 12.58 12.31
CA LEU A 354 -11.47 13.49 11.80
C LEU A 354 -11.03 14.45 12.90
N GLN A 355 -9.79 14.94 12.77
CA GLN A 355 -9.25 16.04 13.54
C GLN A 355 -9.04 17.24 12.61
N VAL A 356 -9.42 18.43 13.08
CA VAL A 356 -9.26 19.70 12.37
C VAL A 356 -8.13 20.50 13.02
N ARG A 357 -7.18 21.00 12.22
CA ARG A 357 -6.10 21.91 12.64
C ARG A 357 -6.00 23.09 11.65
N GLY A 358 -5.31 24.15 12.06
CA GLY A 358 -4.86 25.20 11.14
C GLY A 358 -3.71 24.73 10.24
N ILE A 359 -3.35 25.55 9.25
CA ILE A 359 -2.43 25.16 8.16
C ILE A 359 -0.96 25.02 8.61
N HIS A 360 -0.60 25.56 9.78
CA HIS A 360 0.76 25.48 10.32
C HIS A 360 0.91 24.40 11.40
N GLY A 361 -0.09 23.53 11.55
CA GLY A 361 -0.07 22.38 12.44
C GLY A 361 -0.85 22.57 13.73
N GLU A 362 -0.45 21.86 14.78
CA GLU A 362 -1.16 21.86 16.06
C GLU A 362 -1.20 23.26 16.67
N HIS A 363 -2.37 23.66 17.16
CA HIS A 363 -2.62 24.98 17.78
C HIS A 363 -2.51 26.20 16.85
N SER A 364 -2.47 26.01 15.52
CA SER A 364 -2.53 27.13 14.56
C SER A 364 -3.97 27.44 14.13
N GLU A 365 -4.22 28.70 13.77
CA GLU A 365 -5.49 29.13 13.17
C GLU A 365 -5.55 28.77 11.67
N SER A 366 -6.77 28.72 11.12
CA SER A 366 -6.98 28.55 9.69
C SER A 366 -6.78 29.88 8.96
N GLU A 367 -5.91 29.92 7.96
CA GLU A 367 -5.77 31.08 7.10
C GLU A 367 -6.57 30.90 5.80
N GLY A 368 -7.32 31.93 5.40
CA GLY A 368 -8.05 31.96 4.12
C GLY A 368 -9.10 30.85 3.94
N GLY A 369 -9.64 30.31 5.04
CA GLY A 369 -10.62 29.22 5.03
C GLY A 369 -10.05 27.84 4.66
N VAL A 370 -8.74 27.67 4.79
CA VAL A 370 -8.05 26.39 4.55
C VAL A 370 -7.80 25.68 5.89
N TYR A 371 -8.10 24.39 5.94
CA TYR A 371 -7.93 23.55 7.11
C TYR A 371 -7.02 22.37 6.82
N ASP A 372 -6.25 21.95 7.83
CA ASP A 372 -5.59 20.64 7.88
C ASP A 372 -6.56 19.64 8.52
N ILE A 373 -7.10 18.74 7.70
CA ILE A 373 -8.04 17.70 8.13
C ILE A 373 -7.36 16.35 8.06
N SER A 374 -7.34 15.62 9.19
CA SER A 374 -6.66 14.33 9.32
C SER A 374 -7.49 13.27 10.02
N ASN A 375 -7.10 11.99 9.91
CA ASN A 375 -7.63 10.96 10.80
C ASN A 375 -7.27 11.26 12.27
N LYS A 376 -8.21 11.01 13.19
CA LYS A 376 -8.01 11.22 14.63
C LYS A 376 -7.35 10.02 15.32
N ALA A 377 -7.87 8.82 15.07
CA ALA A 377 -7.39 7.58 15.67
C ALA A 377 -6.09 7.09 14.99
N ARG A 378 -5.21 6.46 15.79
CA ARG A 378 -3.94 5.85 15.33
C ARG A 378 -3.71 4.45 15.89
N LEU A 379 -4.20 4.18 17.10
CA LEU A 379 -4.20 2.89 17.76
C LEU A 379 -5.58 2.22 17.66
N GLY A 380 -5.60 0.88 17.61
CA GLY A 380 -6.83 0.09 17.42
C GLY A 380 -7.34 0.04 15.98
N ILE A 381 -6.59 0.63 15.04
CA ILE A 381 -6.87 0.61 13.60
C ILE A 381 -5.58 0.32 12.82
N SER A 382 -5.71 -0.34 11.66
CA SER A 382 -4.59 -0.54 10.74
C SER A 382 -4.21 0.75 10.01
N GLU A 383 -3.02 0.78 9.41
CA GLU A 383 -2.56 1.87 8.55
C GLU A 383 -3.55 2.14 7.41
N TYR A 384 -4.07 1.09 6.77
CA TYR A 384 -5.08 1.22 5.71
C TYR A 384 -6.37 1.84 6.23
N GLN A 385 -6.87 1.39 7.38
CA GLN A 385 -8.07 1.95 8.00
C GLN A 385 -7.88 3.43 8.39
N ALA A 386 -6.70 3.81 8.87
CA ALA A 386 -6.38 5.20 9.20
C ALA A 386 -6.45 6.11 7.96
N VAL A 387 -5.86 5.69 6.83
CA VAL A 387 -5.93 6.45 5.57
C VAL A 387 -7.36 6.46 5.02
N LYS A 388 -8.06 5.32 5.07
CA LYS A 388 -9.45 5.21 4.62
C LYS A 388 -10.40 6.12 5.41
N GLN A 389 -10.22 6.20 6.72
CA GLN A 389 -11.01 7.08 7.58
C GLN A 389 -10.85 8.56 7.18
N MET A 390 -9.61 9.01 6.93
CA MET A 390 -9.36 10.35 6.40
C MET A 390 -10.03 10.52 5.03
N TYR A 391 -9.81 9.56 4.12
CA TYR A 391 -10.29 9.60 2.75
C TYR A 391 -11.83 9.70 2.68
N ASP A 392 -12.55 8.80 3.35
CA ASP A 392 -14.01 8.77 3.36
C ASP A 392 -14.60 10.02 4.02
N GLY A 393 -13.99 10.47 5.13
CA GLY A 393 -14.43 11.65 5.84
C GLY A 393 -14.27 12.91 4.98
N VAL A 394 -13.12 13.11 4.34
CA VAL A 394 -12.89 14.23 3.42
C VAL A 394 -13.81 14.16 2.21
N LYS A 395 -14.03 12.97 1.64
CA LYS A 395 -14.99 12.77 0.56
C LYS A 395 -16.39 13.28 0.97
N LYS A 396 -16.84 12.92 2.17
CA LYS A 396 -18.14 13.34 2.69
C LYS A 396 -18.22 14.86 2.89
N LEU A 397 -17.16 15.48 3.39
CA LEU A 397 -17.10 16.93 3.54
C LEU A 397 -17.17 17.66 2.19
N ILE A 398 -16.51 17.14 1.15
CA ILE A 398 -16.60 17.67 -0.22
C ILE A 398 -18.02 17.52 -0.78
N GLU A 399 -18.68 16.38 -0.55
CA GLU A 399 -20.08 16.19 -0.96
C GLU A 399 -21.00 17.21 -0.30
N MET A 400 -20.84 17.44 1.00
CA MET A 400 -21.62 18.46 1.74
C MET A 400 -21.37 19.88 1.20
N GLU A 401 -20.11 20.22 0.88
CA GLU A 401 -19.77 21.51 0.29
C GLU A 401 -20.47 21.70 -1.06
N LYS A 402 -20.41 20.69 -1.94
CA LYS A 402 -21.10 20.70 -3.23
C LYS A 402 -22.61 20.85 -3.10
N GLU A 403 -23.22 20.22 -2.10
CA GLU A 403 -24.66 20.36 -1.83
C GLU A 403 -25.03 21.78 -1.37
N MET A 404 -24.18 22.40 -0.56
CA MET A 404 -24.39 23.78 -0.11
C MET A 404 -24.16 24.79 -1.25
N GLU A 405 -23.20 24.54 -2.14
CA GLU A 405 -22.95 25.37 -3.33
C GLU A 405 -24.14 25.39 -4.28
N LYS A 406 -24.88 24.29 -4.42
CA LYS A 406 -26.10 24.22 -5.27
C LYS A 406 -27.28 25.02 -4.73
N LYS A 407 -27.27 25.38 -3.44
CA LYS A 407 -28.34 26.12 -2.77
C LYS A 407 -28.11 27.64 -2.77
N LYS A 408 -26.94 28.07 -3.24
CA LYS A 408 -26.65 29.45 -3.59
C LYS A 408 -26.98 29.67 -5.06
#